data_AF-A0A932IKM6-F1
#
_entry.id   AF-A0A932IKM6-F1
#
_cell.length_a   1.000
_cell.length_b   1.000
_cell.length_c   1.000
_cell.angle_alpha   90.00
_cell.angle_beta   90.00
_cell.angle_gamma   90.00
#
_symmetry.space_group_name_H-M   'P 1'
#
loop_
_entity.id
_entity.type
_entity.pdbx_description
1 polymer ?
#
loop_
_entity_poly.entity_id
_entity_poly.type
_entity_poly.pdbx_seq_one_letter_code
_entity_poly.pdbx_strand_id
1 'polypeptide(L)'
;DRNKTADALIAEAERMGGYFSERSDDSVTFKIPARHTKALLAKVDPLGVVVERTTHAEDVAAQLLEARTLLKSREQVLQRYFGVLNQAGPSTVVSVEREMTALVREIEELRGDIRLLEHRVQFASVSVQFQFRDRQAPARSGDSSFAWLNTVNLVDLLAEFSYGH
;
A
#
# COMPACT_ATOMS: atom_id res chain seq x y z
N ASP A 1 1.55 -3.42 -22.71
CA ASP A 1 2.80 -3.99 -22.15
C ASP A 1 2.87 -3.56 -20.70
N ARG A 2 2.93 -4.52 -19.77
CA ARG A 2 2.84 -4.27 -18.32
C ARG A 2 4.01 -3.44 -17.82
N ASN A 3 5.23 -3.76 -18.25
CA ASN A 3 6.43 -3.05 -17.81
C ASN A 3 6.41 -1.59 -18.25
N LYS A 4 6.06 -1.32 -19.51
CA LYS A 4 5.90 0.06 -20.00
C LYS A 4 4.80 0.82 -19.24
N THR A 5 3.72 0.14 -18.87
CA THR A 5 2.62 0.76 -18.10
C THR A 5 3.07 1.07 -16.68
N ALA A 6 3.77 0.15 -16.02
CA ALA A 6 4.35 0.36 -14.71
C ALA A 6 5.34 1.53 -14.71
N ASP A 7 6.26 1.58 -15.69
CA ASP A 7 7.24 2.66 -15.83
C ASP A 7 6.57 4.03 -16.02
N ALA A 8 5.52 4.09 -16.84
CA ALA A 8 4.75 5.31 -17.06
C ALA A 8 4.02 5.78 -15.79
N LEU A 9 3.48 4.85 -15.00
CA LEU A 9 2.83 5.16 -13.72
C LEU A 9 3.84 5.61 -12.66
N ILE A 10 5.04 5.02 -12.63
CA ILE A 10 6.15 5.47 -11.77
C ILE A 10 6.53 6.92 -12.10
N ALA A 11 6.81 7.22 -13.37
CA ALA A 11 7.19 8.56 -13.80
C ALA A 11 6.09 9.60 -13.50
N GLU A 12 4.83 9.23 -13.66
CA GLU A 12 3.71 10.13 -13.35
C GLU A 12 3.55 10.35 -11.84
N ALA A 13 3.72 9.32 -11.02
CA ALA A 13 3.72 9.45 -9.56
C ALA A 13 4.85 10.37 -9.09
N GLU A 14 6.06 10.22 -9.64
CA GLU A 14 7.22 11.09 -9.36
C GLU A 14 6.95 12.54 -9.76
N ARG A 15 6.35 12.77 -10.94
CA ARG A 15 5.96 14.12 -11.40
C ARG A 15 4.95 14.80 -10.46
N MET A 16 4.12 14.02 -9.77
CA MET A 16 3.18 14.51 -8.76
C MET A 16 3.80 14.66 -7.36
N GLY A 17 5.12 14.52 -7.24
CA GLY A 17 5.86 14.60 -5.97
C GLY A 17 5.71 13.36 -5.09
N GLY A 18 5.35 12.22 -5.69
CA GLY A 18 5.34 10.92 -5.07
C GLY A 18 6.58 10.10 -5.42
N TYR A 19 6.56 8.82 -5.04
CA TYR A 19 7.59 7.83 -5.37
C TYR A 19 6.97 6.43 -5.38
N PHE A 20 7.59 5.48 -6.08
CA PHE A 20 7.20 4.07 -5.98
C PHE A 20 7.85 3.45 -4.74
N SER A 21 7.11 2.61 -4.02
CA SER A 21 7.63 1.90 -2.84
C SER A 21 7.89 0.42 -3.10
N GLU A 22 7.13 -0.19 -4.02
CA GLU A 22 7.23 -1.60 -4.34
C GLU A 22 6.84 -1.84 -5.79
N ARG A 23 7.52 -2.78 -6.44
CA ARG A 23 7.24 -3.23 -7.80
C ARG A 23 7.37 -4.74 -7.87
N SER A 24 6.38 -5.38 -8.45
CA SER A 24 6.37 -6.79 -8.82
C SER A 24 6.03 -6.95 -10.30
N ASP A 25 5.99 -8.19 -10.80
CA ASP A 25 5.63 -8.46 -12.19
C ASP A 25 4.18 -8.10 -12.52
N ASP A 26 3.29 -8.16 -11.51
CA ASP A 26 1.85 -7.98 -11.65
C ASP A 26 1.31 -6.78 -10.86
N SER A 27 2.15 -6.04 -10.14
CA SER A 27 1.71 -4.87 -9.39
C SER A 27 2.78 -3.80 -9.22
N VAL A 28 2.31 -2.58 -8.95
CA VAL A 28 3.18 -1.47 -8.54
C VAL A 28 2.47 -0.65 -7.47
N THR A 29 3.20 -0.35 -6.39
CA THR A 29 2.69 0.43 -5.25
C THR A 29 3.41 1.77 -5.17
N PHE A 30 2.63 2.83 -5.03
CA PHE A 30 3.10 4.21 -4.96
C PHE A 30 2.72 4.89 -3.65
N LYS A 31 3.59 5.80 -3.21
CA LYS A 31 3.31 6.83 -2.21
C LYS A 31 3.18 8.16 -2.91
N ILE A 32 2.01 8.78 -2.83
CA ILE A 32 1.72 10.05 -3.49
C ILE A 32 1.09 11.03 -2.50
N PRO A 33 1.39 12.34 -2.54
CA PRO A 33 0.71 13.29 -1.68
C PRO A 33 -0.81 13.14 -1.76
N ALA A 34 -1.49 13.07 -0.61
CA ALA A 34 -2.91 12.69 -0.54
C ALA A 34 -3.83 13.56 -1.44
N ARG A 35 -3.47 14.84 -1.65
CA ARG A 35 -4.16 15.77 -2.55
C ARG A 35 -4.16 15.34 -4.03
N HIS A 36 -3.17 14.56 -4.45
CA HIS A 36 -2.99 14.13 -5.84
C HIS A 36 -3.55 12.73 -6.13
N THR A 37 -4.04 12.02 -5.11
CA THR A 37 -4.58 10.66 -5.27
C THR A 37 -5.69 10.60 -6.31
N LYS A 38 -6.67 11.51 -6.26
CA LYS A 38 -7.76 11.53 -7.24
C LYS A 38 -7.28 11.76 -8.68
N ALA A 39 -6.28 12.64 -8.86
CA ALA A 39 -5.72 12.96 -10.17
C ALA A 39 -4.93 11.79 -10.77
N LEU A 40 -4.20 11.04 -9.94
CA LEU A 40 -3.50 9.83 -10.36
C LEU A 40 -4.50 8.73 -10.76
N LEU A 41 -5.54 8.49 -9.96
CA LEU A 41 -6.56 7.48 -10.26
C LEU A 41 -7.26 7.73 -11.60
N ALA A 42 -7.62 8.99 -11.89
CA ALA A 42 -8.23 9.36 -13.17
C ALA A 42 -7.34 9.04 -14.39
N LYS A 43 -6.01 8.97 -14.21
CA LYS A 43 -5.06 8.57 -15.26
C LYS A 43 -4.85 7.06 -15.34
N VAL A 44 -5.08 6.35 -14.25
CA VAL A 44 -4.93 4.90 -14.16
C VAL A 44 -6.19 4.18 -14.68
N ASP A 45 -7.39 4.72 -14.39
CA ASP A 45 -8.68 4.15 -14.81
C ASP A 45 -8.76 3.76 -16.30
N PRO A 46 -8.34 4.59 -17.27
CA PRO A 46 -8.42 4.25 -18.70
C PRO A 46 -7.53 3.08 -19.12
N LEU A 47 -6.55 2.71 -18.29
CA LEU A 47 -5.60 1.63 -18.59
C LEU A 47 -6.21 0.24 -18.34
N GLY A 48 -7.42 0.17 -17.77
CA GLY A 48 -8.14 -1.09 -17.52
C GLY A 48 -7.46 -1.98 -16.48
N VAL A 49 -6.67 -1.38 -15.59
CA VAL A 49 -5.97 -2.04 -14.49
C VAL A 49 -6.80 -1.93 -13.21
N VAL A 50 -6.68 -2.91 -12.32
CA VAL A 50 -7.39 -2.87 -11.03
C VAL A 50 -6.58 -1.99 -10.10
N VAL A 51 -7.21 -0.95 -9.55
CA VAL A 51 -6.57 -0.08 -8.57
C VAL A 51 -7.14 -0.37 -7.20
N GLU A 52 -6.30 -0.92 -6.33
CA GLU A 52 -6.61 -1.05 -4.92
C GLU A 52 -6.17 0.22 -4.20
N ARG A 53 -7.16 0.96 -3.68
CA ARG A 53 -6.93 2.17 -2.91
C ARG A 53 -7.11 1.87 -1.43
N THR A 54 -6.03 1.95 -0.67
CA THR A 54 -6.13 1.96 0.79
C THR A 54 -6.49 3.37 1.26
N THR A 55 -7.78 3.63 1.49
CA THR A 55 -8.27 4.92 1.99
C THR A 55 -8.37 4.86 3.52
N HIS A 56 -7.36 5.35 4.22
CA HIS A 56 -7.35 5.47 5.69
C HIS A 56 -6.91 6.88 6.17
N ALA A 57 -7.09 7.91 5.34
CA ALA A 57 -6.52 9.23 5.64
C ALA A 57 -7.16 9.91 6.87
N GLU A 58 -8.48 9.77 7.07
CA GLU A 58 -9.20 10.37 8.21
C GLU A 58 -8.87 9.64 9.52
N ASP A 59 -8.87 8.31 9.51
CA ASP A 59 -8.52 7.50 10.68
C ASP A 59 -7.08 7.75 11.15
N VAL A 60 -6.13 7.89 10.22
CA VAL A 60 -4.73 8.16 10.53
C VAL A 60 -4.54 9.59 11.05
N ALA A 61 -5.29 10.57 10.54
CA ALA A 61 -5.24 11.94 11.04
C ALA A 61 -5.73 12.03 12.50
N ALA A 62 -6.80 11.29 12.85
CA ALA A 62 -7.28 11.18 14.21
C ALA A 62 -6.25 10.54 15.15
N GLN A 63 -5.64 9.42 14.73
CA GLN A 63 -4.56 8.75 15.48
C GLN A 63 -3.35 9.69 15.70
N LEU A 64 -2.98 10.48 14.70
CA LEU A 64 -1.90 11.46 14.82
C LEU A 64 -2.21 12.53 15.87
N LEU A 65 -3.43 13.07 15.87
CA LEU A 65 -3.85 14.06 16.85
C LEU A 65 -3.84 13.49 18.28
N GLU A 66 -4.32 12.26 18.45
CA GLU A 66 -4.30 11.56 19.74
C GLU A 66 -2.87 11.34 20.24
N ALA A 67 -1.98 10.80 19.39
CA ALA A 67 -0.58 10.56 19.73
C ALA A 67 0.15 11.84 20.16
N ARG A 68 -0.10 12.97 19.48
CA ARG A 68 0.47 14.28 19.89
C ARG A 68 -0.07 14.76 21.24
N THR A 69 -1.36 14.54 21.49
CA THR A 69 -2.00 14.90 22.77
C THR A 69 -1.38 14.10 23.91
N LEU A 70 -1.19 12.79 23.69
CA LEU A 70 -0.56 11.90 24.65
C LEU A 70 0.90 12.28 24.91
N LEU A 71 1.69 12.53 23.85
CA LEU A 71 3.07 13.00 23.96
C LEU A 71 3.17 14.25 24.84
N LYS A 72 2.36 15.27 24.57
CA LYS A 72 2.34 16.51 25.34
C LYS A 72 2.04 16.26 26.83
N SER A 73 1.08 15.38 27.12
CA SER A 73 0.76 15.00 28.49
C SER A 73 1.95 14.34 29.20
N ARG A 74 2.65 13.42 28.52
CA ARG A 74 3.82 12.72 29.08
C ARG A 74 5.02 13.64 29.30
N GLU A 75 5.28 14.56 28.38
CA GLU A 75 6.31 15.59 28.55
C GLU A 75 6.01 16.49 29.77
N GLN A 76 4.74 16.83 30.01
CA GLN A 76 4.32 17.57 31.20
C GLN A 76 4.50 16.76 32.50
N VAL A 77 4.22 15.45 32.49
CA VAL A 77 4.50 14.58 33.64
C VAL A 77 6.00 14.54 33.93
N LEU A 78 6.83 14.38 32.90
CA LEU A 78 8.29 14.34 33.04
C LEU A 78 8.83 15.63 33.63
N GLN A 79 8.31 16.78 33.17
CA GLN A 79 8.67 18.09 33.73
C GLN A 79 8.34 18.21 35.22
N ARG A 80 7.22 17.65 35.67
CA ARG A 80 6.85 17.63 37.09
C ARG A 80 7.81 16.77 37.91
N TYR A 81 8.29 15.64 37.37
CA TYR A 81 9.27 14.81 38.07
C TYR A 81 10.63 15.48 38.27
N PHE A 82 11.09 16.29 37.31
CA PHE A 82 12.27 17.14 37.54
C PHE A 82 12.08 18.10 38.72
N GLY A 83 10.88 18.64 38.91
CA GLY A 83 10.54 19.46 40.08
C GLY A 83 10.59 18.71 41.41
N VAL A 84 10.14 17.45 41.42
CA VAL A 84 10.20 16.56 42.60
C VAL A 84 11.64 16.22 42.97
N LEU A 85 12.49 15.88 41.99
CA LEU A 85 13.90 15.56 42.22
C LEU A 85 14.65 16.69 42.92
N ASN A 86 14.37 17.96 42.57
CA ASN A 86 15.02 19.12 43.17
C ASN A 86 14.73 19.28 44.69
N GLN A 87 13.71 18.60 45.22
CA GLN A 87 13.28 18.69 46.61
C GLN A 87 13.40 17.34 47.36
N ALA A 88 13.88 16.30 46.68
CA ALA A 88 13.83 14.92 47.16
C ALA A 88 15.08 14.51 47.98
N GLY A 89 14.85 13.68 49.01
CA GLY A 89 15.93 12.98 49.72
C GLY A 89 16.43 11.73 48.97
N PRO A 90 17.57 11.14 49.37
CA PRO A 90 18.27 10.09 48.60
C PRO A 90 17.42 8.86 48.23
N SER A 91 16.52 8.43 49.11
CA SER A 91 15.63 7.28 48.86
C SER A 91 14.53 7.57 47.84
N THR A 92 14.07 8.82 47.75
CA THR A 92 13.05 9.26 46.79
C THR A 92 13.64 9.52 45.41
N VAL A 93 14.92 9.90 45.34
CA VAL A 93 15.63 10.10 44.07
C VAL A 93 15.64 8.83 43.23
N VAL A 94 15.99 7.68 43.82
CA VAL A 94 16.10 6.41 43.08
C VAL A 94 14.76 5.93 42.54
N SER A 95 13.66 6.10 43.29
CA SER A 95 12.33 5.72 42.80
C SER A 95 11.86 6.64 41.67
N VAL A 96 12.06 7.95 41.79
CA VAL A 96 11.69 8.92 40.76
C VAL A 96 12.52 8.73 39.49
N GLU A 97 13.81 8.41 39.58
CA GLU A 97 14.68 8.14 38.43
C GLU A 97 14.20 6.95 37.59
N ARG A 98 13.71 5.88 38.23
CA ARG A 98 13.14 4.71 37.54
C ARG A 98 11.89 5.10 36.74
N GLU A 99 10.97 5.82 37.37
CA GLU A 99 9.74 6.28 36.72
C GLU A 99 10.04 7.25 35.57
N MET A 100 11.01 8.14 35.74
CA MET A 100 11.45 9.04 34.67
C MET A 100 12.05 8.28 33.49
N THR A 101 12.86 7.25 33.74
CA THR A 101 13.45 6.43 32.67
C THR A 101 12.37 5.72 31.86
N ALA A 102 11.35 5.17 32.53
CA ALA A 102 10.20 4.57 31.86
C ALA A 102 9.42 5.59 31.02
N LEU A 103 9.17 6.78 31.58
CA LEU A 103 8.44 7.84 30.91
C LEU A 103 9.20 8.41 29.69
N VAL A 104 10.52 8.53 29.78
CA VAL A 104 11.37 8.94 28.65
C VAL A 104 11.28 7.91 27.51
N ARG A 105 11.31 6.61 27.83
CA ARG A 105 11.14 5.56 26.82
C ARG A 105 9.80 5.69 26.12
N GLU A 106 8.72 5.87 26.88
CA GLU A 106 7.37 6.03 26.33
C GLU A 106 7.26 7.30 25.45
N ILE A 107 7.89 8.41 25.84
CA ILE A 107 7.97 9.63 25.03
C ILE A 107 8.69 9.36 23.70
N GLU A 108 9.81 8.63 23.71
CA GLU A 108 10.55 8.32 22.48
C GLU A 108 9.78 7.38 21.55
N GLU A 109 9.05 6.41 22.10
CA GLU A 109 8.11 5.57 21.35
C GLU A 109 7.01 6.42 20.69
N LEU A 110 6.34 7.29 21.46
CA LEU A 110 5.31 8.20 20.94
C LEU A 110 5.85 9.13 19.84
N ARG A 111 7.07 9.64 20.00
CA ARG A 111 7.74 10.46 18.95
C ARG A 111 7.99 9.64 17.69
N GLY A 112 8.35 8.37 17.82
CA GLY A 112 8.47 7.43 16.70
C GLY A 112 7.16 7.26 15.95
N ASP A 113 6.08 6.97 16.68
CA ASP A 113 4.75 6.77 16.12
C ASP A 113 4.22 8.02 15.42
N ILE A 114 4.42 9.20 16.02
CA ILE A 114 4.06 10.49 15.41
C ILE A 114 4.76 10.66 14.06
N ARG A 115 6.07 10.40 13.96
CA ARG A 115 6.79 10.51 12.68
C ARG A 115 6.21 9.59 11.61
N LEU A 116 5.85 8.36 11.99
CA LEU A 116 5.24 7.40 11.08
C LEU A 116 3.84 7.84 10.62
N LEU A 117 3.01 8.32 11.55
CA LEU A 117 1.66 8.79 11.28
C LEU A 117 1.67 10.08 10.44
N GLU A 118 2.58 11.03 10.71
CA GLU A 118 2.78 12.23 9.89
C GLU A 118 3.08 11.88 8.44
N HIS A 119 3.93 10.88 8.21
CA HIS A 119 4.25 10.40 6.87
C HIS A 119 3.01 9.78 6.19
N ARG A 120 2.20 9.01 6.94
CA ARG A 120 0.96 8.41 6.44
C ARG A 120 -0.15 9.42 6.15
N VAL A 121 -0.23 10.55 6.88
CA VAL A 121 -1.17 11.64 6.57
C VAL A 121 -0.74 12.38 5.29
N GLN A 122 0.56 12.59 5.11
CA GLN A 122 1.09 13.31 3.95
C GLN A 122 0.94 12.52 2.65
N PHE A 123 1.16 11.20 2.70
CA PHE A 123 1.17 10.34 1.52
C PHE A 123 0.09 9.26 1.56
N ALA A 124 -0.71 9.19 0.50
CA ALA A 124 -1.60 8.06 0.24
C ALA A 124 -0.83 6.91 -0.42
N SER A 125 -1.19 5.67 -0.03
CA SER A 125 -0.74 4.46 -0.71
C SER A 125 -1.70 4.11 -1.84
N VAL A 126 -1.19 3.91 -3.05
CA VAL A 126 -1.98 3.44 -4.20
C VAL A 126 -1.31 2.19 -4.75
N SER A 127 -2.03 1.07 -4.77
CA SER A 127 -1.57 -0.19 -5.34
C SER A 127 -2.31 -0.44 -6.65
N VAL A 128 -1.56 -0.63 -7.73
CA VAL A 128 -2.11 -0.93 -9.05
C VAL A 128 -1.75 -2.36 -9.41
N GLN A 129 -2.77 -3.19 -9.67
CA GLN A 129 -2.63 -4.59 -10.08
C GLN A 129 -2.93 -4.75 -11.58
N PHE A 130 -2.03 -5.40 -12.30
CA PHE A 130 -2.10 -5.63 -13.74
C PHE A 130 -2.81 -6.96 -14.06
N GLN A 131 -4.14 -6.95 -14.05
CA GLN A 131 -4.89 -8.14 -14.47
C GLN A 131 -4.80 -8.38 -15.99
N PHE A 132 -4.69 -9.65 -16.38
CA PHE A 132 -4.92 -10.04 -17.77
C PHE A 132 -6.39 -9.80 -18.07
N ARG A 133 -6.70 -8.86 -18.98
CA ARG A 133 -7.95 -8.96 -19.72
C ARG A 133 -7.82 -10.20 -20.56
N ASP A 134 -8.43 -11.29 -20.11
CA ASP A 134 -8.64 -12.47 -20.93
C ASP A 134 -9.26 -11.96 -22.22
N ARG A 135 -8.52 -12.03 -23.32
CA ARG A 135 -9.10 -11.76 -24.63
C ARG A 135 -10.15 -12.83 -24.75
N GLN A 136 -11.42 -12.47 -24.58
CA GLN A 136 -12.54 -13.40 -24.73
C GLN A 136 -12.18 -14.33 -25.89
N ALA A 137 -12.04 -15.63 -25.58
CA ALA A 137 -11.74 -16.61 -26.62
C ALA A 137 -12.70 -16.31 -27.78
N PRO A 138 -12.19 -16.18 -29.02
CA PRO A 138 -13.05 -15.79 -30.14
C PRO A 138 -14.31 -16.63 -30.07
N ALA A 139 -15.47 -15.98 -30.19
CA ALA A 139 -16.76 -16.66 -30.16
C ALA A 139 -16.63 -17.91 -31.04
N ARG A 140 -17.00 -19.08 -30.52
CA ARG A 140 -16.85 -20.36 -31.24
C ARG A 140 -17.62 -20.25 -32.55
N SER A 141 -16.95 -19.82 -33.61
CA SER A 141 -17.56 -19.58 -34.93
C SER A 141 -17.84 -20.89 -35.67
N GLY A 142 -17.52 -22.04 -35.07
CA GLY A 142 -17.60 -23.35 -35.72
C GLY A 142 -16.47 -23.59 -36.73
N ASP A 143 -15.94 -22.54 -37.34
CA ASP A 143 -14.88 -22.62 -38.33
C ASP A 143 -13.50 -22.49 -37.70
N SER A 144 -12.65 -23.48 -37.97
CA SER A 144 -11.23 -23.47 -37.63
C SER A 144 -10.46 -22.51 -38.54
N SER A 145 -9.41 -21.89 -38.01
CA SER A 145 -8.45 -21.08 -38.78
C SER A 145 -7.60 -21.91 -39.74
N PHE A 146 -7.62 -23.24 -39.62
CA PHE A 146 -6.96 -24.15 -40.53
C PHE A 146 -7.95 -24.69 -41.55
N ALA A 147 -7.80 -24.31 -42.82
CA ALA A 147 -8.73 -24.67 -43.88
C ALA A 147 -8.97 -26.19 -44.01
N TRP A 148 -7.94 -27.00 -43.76
CA TRP A 148 -8.04 -28.47 -43.82
C TRP A 148 -8.93 -29.05 -42.72
N LEU A 149 -9.03 -28.40 -41.55
CA LEU A 149 -9.86 -28.88 -40.43
C LEU A 149 -11.37 -28.70 -40.73
N ASN A 150 -11.74 -27.73 -41.55
CA ASN A 150 -13.13 -27.47 -41.91
C ASN A 150 -13.64 -28.42 -43.01
N THR A 151 -12.74 -29.17 -43.65
CA THR A 151 -13.07 -30.12 -44.72
C THR A 151 -13.10 -31.57 -44.27
N VAL A 152 -12.64 -31.86 -43.04
CA VAL A 152 -12.56 -33.24 -42.55
C VAL A 152 -13.75 -33.54 -41.65
N ASN A 153 -14.40 -34.67 -41.89
CA ASN A 153 -15.42 -35.19 -41.00
C ASN A 153 -14.76 -35.76 -39.74
N LEU A 154 -14.84 -35.02 -38.64
CA LEU A 154 -14.27 -35.40 -37.35
C LEU A 154 -14.82 -36.73 -36.81
N VAL A 155 -16.03 -37.13 -37.22
CA VAL A 155 -16.63 -38.41 -36.81
C VAL A 155 -15.89 -39.59 -37.45
N ASP A 156 -15.51 -39.45 -38.73
CA ASP A 156 -14.78 -40.50 -39.46
C ASP A 156 -13.34 -40.64 -38.93
N LEU A 157 -12.71 -39.51 -38.60
CA LEU A 157 -11.35 -39.46 -38.05
C LEU A 157 -11.26 -40.16 -36.68
N LEU A 158 -12.24 -39.95 -35.81
CA LEU A 158 -12.29 -40.57 -34.49
C LEU A 158 -12.59 -42.07 -34.56
N ALA A 159 -13.37 -42.51 -35.55
CA ALA A 159 -13.63 -43.93 -35.80
C ALA A 159 -12.35 -44.67 -36.23
N GLU A 160 -11.52 -44.05 -37.07
CA GLU A 160 -10.27 -44.63 -37.57
C GLU A 160 -9.22 -44.85 -36.45
N PHE A 161 -9.14 -43.93 -35.48
CA PHE A 161 -8.27 -44.11 -34.30
C PHE A 161 -8.79 -45.15 -33.30
N SER A 162 -10.09 -45.47 -33.31
CA SER A 162 -10.68 -46.43 -32.37
C SER A 162 -10.51 -47.90 -32.78
N TYR A 163 -10.09 -48.17 -34.02
CA TYR A 163 -9.90 -49.51 -34.58
C TYR A 163 -8.42 -49.97 -34.61
N GLY A 164 -7.53 -49.24 -33.96
CA GLY A 164 -6.11 -49.59 -33.84
C GLY A 164 -5.74 -50.20 -32.49
N HIS A 165 -6.30 -51.37 -32.16
CA HIS A 165 -5.78 -52.28 -31.12
C HIS A 165 -5.90 -53.74 -31.55
#